data_AF-A0A379ZRR0-F1
#
_entry.id   AF-A0A379ZRR0-F1
#
_cell.length_a   1.000
_cell.length_b   1.000
_cell.length_c   1.000
_cell.angle_alpha   90.00
_cell.angle_beta   90.00
_cell.angle_gamma   90.00
#
_symmetry.space_group_name_H-M   'P 1'
#
loop_
_entity.id
_entity.type
_entity.pdbx_description
1 polymer ?
#
loop_
_entity_poly.entity_id
_entity_poly.type
_entity_poly.pdbx_seq_one_letter_code
_entity_poly.pdbx_strand_id
1 'polypeptide(L)'
;MFASPNEFGQNEQITFQGFNLKGNSNESKFGVKLGDQTMTLKQFKLTIDGKDTVALDGFNLVSKFGEQGSSNIGGQIDYTMDALKVQGNDFGAGKLTLKIDNVDGKALKDFSDSYNRQTMALLQQGENLDPDVYEQQTSEMLQKNLPMLLKGNPSLSIAPLSWKNSKGESIFTLDLAMTDPSKAASPAQSPDQLIAQAVKKLDLSLTIPEAMATEVTAKTALLQGYNAEDAQKLAQQQVQGLAAMGQMFKLTTQKDGVIASQFHYADNQVDLNGNKMSLQEFIGQFAMLGAPAEDAEPAQEAEPAPAPAQ
;
A
#
# COMPACT_ATOMS: atom_id res chain seq x y z
N MET A 1 26.35 4.94 13.25
CA MET A 1 25.64 5.77 14.26
C MET A 1 25.81 7.20 13.81
N PHE A 2 24.70 7.92 13.65
CA PHE A 2 24.68 9.32 13.27
C PHE A 2 23.97 10.08 14.37
N ALA A 3 24.45 11.28 14.72
CA ALA A 3 23.82 12.11 15.73
C ALA A 3 23.81 13.58 15.27
N SER A 4 22.66 14.23 15.35
CA SER A 4 22.47 15.63 14.97
C SER A 4 21.26 16.22 15.68
N PRO A 5 21.21 17.55 15.90
CA PRO A 5 19.97 18.20 16.30
C PRO A 5 18.90 18.03 15.21
N ASN A 6 17.66 17.71 15.60
CA ASN A 6 16.50 17.79 14.71
C ASN A 6 16.01 19.25 14.56
N GLU A 7 14.97 19.47 13.77
CA GLU A 7 14.38 20.81 13.55
C GLU A 7 13.84 21.47 14.84
N PHE A 8 13.64 20.68 15.91
CA PHE A 8 13.21 21.14 17.23
C PHE A 8 14.38 21.33 18.21
N GLY A 9 15.62 21.19 17.75
CA GLY A 9 16.83 21.33 18.57
C GLY A 9 17.10 20.16 19.52
N GLN A 10 16.40 19.04 19.37
CA GLN A 10 16.59 17.83 20.17
C GLN A 10 17.70 16.96 19.58
N ASN A 11 18.45 16.26 20.43
CA ASN A 11 19.52 15.38 19.95
C ASN A 11 18.91 14.10 19.37
N GLU A 12 18.88 14.02 18.06
CA GLU A 12 18.50 12.83 17.32
C GLU A 12 19.73 11.94 17.14
N GLN A 13 19.56 10.64 17.39
CA GLN A 13 20.57 9.64 17.11
C GLN A 13 19.96 8.45 16.37
N ILE A 14 20.57 8.12 15.24
CA ILE A 14 20.18 7.03 14.36
C ILE A 14 21.25 5.94 14.40
N THR A 15 20.83 4.70 14.66
CA THR A 15 21.71 3.53 14.72
C THR A 15 21.22 2.44 13.77
N PHE A 16 22.13 1.97 12.92
CA PHE A 16 21.96 0.80 12.07
C PHE A 16 22.95 -0.28 12.51
N GLN A 17 22.48 -1.50 12.75
CA GLN A 17 23.32 -2.62 13.19
C GLN A 17 23.12 -3.83 12.29
N GLY A 18 24.23 -4.49 11.95
CA GLY A 18 24.22 -5.73 11.19
C GLY A 18 23.65 -5.61 9.78
N PHE A 19 23.86 -4.47 9.12
CA PHE A 19 23.51 -4.29 7.72
C PHE A 19 24.35 -5.22 6.84
N ASN A 20 23.69 -5.94 5.94
CA ASN A 20 24.32 -6.74 4.89
C ASN A 20 23.56 -6.51 3.59
N LEU A 21 24.31 -6.37 2.49
CA LEU A 21 23.75 -6.28 1.16
C LEU A 21 24.54 -7.22 0.25
N LYS A 22 23.83 -8.11 -0.43
CA LYS A 22 24.35 -8.97 -1.50
C LYS A 22 23.49 -8.75 -2.71
N GLY A 23 24.11 -8.72 -3.89
CA GLY A 23 23.35 -8.66 -5.12
C GLY A 23 24.18 -9.08 -6.31
N ASN A 24 23.50 -9.58 -7.32
CA ASN A 24 24.02 -9.73 -8.66
C ASN A 24 23.10 -8.97 -9.62
N SER A 25 23.65 -8.54 -10.75
CA SER A 25 22.85 -7.96 -11.82
C SER A 25 23.46 -8.31 -13.15
N ASN A 26 22.60 -8.58 -14.12
CA ASN A 26 22.96 -8.88 -15.49
C ASN A 26 22.03 -8.10 -16.42
N GLU A 27 22.52 -7.76 -17.60
CA GLU A 27 21.68 -7.19 -18.64
C GLU A 27 20.87 -8.29 -19.32
N SER A 28 19.55 -8.09 -19.43
CA SER A 28 18.66 -8.98 -20.19
C SER A 28 18.84 -8.78 -21.69
N LYS A 29 18.30 -9.70 -22.50
CA LYS A 29 18.27 -9.58 -23.97
C LYS A 29 17.49 -8.35 -24.47
N PHE A 30 16.74 -7.70 -23.59
CA PHE A 30 15.98 -6.48 -23.87
C PHE A 30 16.72 -5.20 -23.47
N GLY A 31 17.93 -5.30 -22.90
CA GLY A 31 18.69 -4.15 -22.40
C GLY A 31 18.20 -3.59 -21.06
N VAL A 32 17.45 -4.39 -20.29
CA VAL A 32 17.02 -4.07 -18.91
C VAL A 32 17.91 -4.83 -17.93
N LYS A 33 18.41 -4.17 -16.88
CA LYS A 33 19.19 -4.83 -15.82
C LYS A 33 18.26 -5.59 -14.88
N LEU A 34 18.50 -6.89 -14.73
CA LEU A 34 17.77 -7.80 -13.86
C LEU A 34 18.74 -8.49 -12.92
N GLY A 35 18.24 -9.11 -11.85
CA GLY A 35 19.08 -9.87 -10.93
C GLY A 35 18.44 -10.07 -9.57
N ASP A 36 19.25 -10.63 -8.68
CA ASP A 36 18.87 -10.96 -7.32
C ASP A 36 19.54 -9.99 -6.35
N GLN A 37 18.79 -9.57 -5.34
CA GLN A 37 19.27 -8.74 -4.25
C GLN A 37 18.79 -9.32 -2.93
N THR A 38 19.67 -9.35 -1.94
CA THR A 38 19.33 -9.67 -0.56
C THR A 38 19.91 -8.58 0.34
N MET A 39 19.04 -7.97 1.13
CA MET A 39 19.40 -6.96 2.11
C MET A 39 18.88 -7.41 3.47
N THR A 40 19.76 -7.45 4.47
CA THR A 40 19.38 -7.75 5.85
C THR A 40 19.84 -6.62 6.75
N LEU A 41 19.04 -6.26 7.75
CA LEU A 41 19.41 -5.34 8.80
C LEU A 41 18.95 -5.94 10.13
N LYS A 42 19.89 -6.20 11.03
CA LYS A 42 19.55 -6.79 12.35
C LYS A 42 18.72 -5.82 13.18
N GLN A 43 19.10 -4.54 13.18
CA GLN A 43 18.39 -3.52 13.95
C GLN A 43 18.56 -2.13 13.34
N PHE A 44 17.45 -1.40 13.26
CA PHE A 44 17.39 0.05 13.14
C PHE A 44 16.88 0.62 14.45
N LYS A 45 17.43 1.75 14.90
CA LYS A 45 17.00 2.43 16.12
C LYS A 45 17.12 3.94 15.96
N LEU A 46 16.05 4.63 16.29
CA LEU A 46 15.97 6.07 16.44
C LEU A 46 15.83 6.41 17.92
N THR A 47 16.66 7.33 18.41
CA THR A 47 16.59 7.86 19.76
C THR A 47 16.56 9.38 19.72
N ILE A 48 15.71 9.99 20.55
CA ILE A 48 15.63 11.45 20.72
C ILE A 48 15.94 11.77 22.18
N ASP A 49 16.93 12.64 22.40
CA ASP A 49 17.43 13.00 23.74
C ASP A 49 17.77 11.76 24.60
N GLY A 50 18.33 10.74 23.96
CA GLY A 50 18.70 9.47 24.59
C GLY A 50 17.54 8.53 24.90
N LYS A 51 16.29 8.88 24.54
CA LYS A 51 15.11 8.02 24.69
C LYS A 51 14.82 7.26 23.41
N ASP A 52 14.55 5.97 23.54
CA ASP A 52 14.14 5.11 22.44
C ASP A 52 12.78 5.56 21.91
N THR A 53 12.73 6.03 20.67
CA THR A 53 11.48 6.47 20.04
C THR A 53 10.96 5.41 19.08
N VAL A 54 11.81 4.90 18.20
CA VAL A 54 11.46 3.84 17.24
C VAL A 54 12.59 2.84 17.15
N ALA A 55 12.26 1.55 17.16
CA ALA A 55 13.19 0.49 16.82
C ALA A 55 12.53 -0.49 15.85
N LEU A 56 13.30 -0.95 14.87
CA LEU A 56 12.90 -1.99 13.94
C LEU A 56 13.93 -3.11 14.02
N ASP A 57 13.48 -4.30 14.37
CA ASP A 57 14.32 -5.49 14.50
C ASP A 57 14.11 -6.43 13.30
N GLY A 58 15.20 -7.04 12.83
CA GLY A 58 15.17 -8.15 11.89
C GLY A 58 14.55 -7.84 10.52
N PHE A 59 14.95 -6.73 9.89
CA PHE A 59 14.52 -6.44 8.53
C PHE A 59 15.25 -7.35 7.53
N ASN A 60 14.52 -7.96 6.60
CA ASN A 60 15.06 -8.67 5.47
C ASN A 60 14.28 -8.35 4.20
N LEU A 61 15.01 -8.17 3.10
CA LEU A 61 14.49 -7.93 1.77
C LEU A 61 15.19 -8.90 0.82
N VAL A 62 14.42 -9.71 0.12
CA VAL A 62 14.91 -10.58 -0.96
C VAL A 62 14.18 -10.20 -2.23
N SER A 63 14.90 -9.81 -3.25
CA SER A 63 14.39 -9.46 -4.56
C SER A 63 15.00 -10.41 -5.59
N LYS A 64 14.19 -10.89 -6.53
CA LYS A 64 14.62 -11.75 -7.64
C LYS A 64 13.89 -11.31 -8.90
N PHE A 65 14.64 -10.92 -9.92
CA PHE A 65 14.09 -10.54 -11.22
C PHE A 65 14.86 -11.24 -12.33
N GLY A 66 14.14 -11.74 -13.33
CA GLY A 66 14.75 -12.48 -14.43
C GLY A 66 13.85 -12.60 -15.65
N GLU A 67 14.44 -13.10 -16.74
CA GLU A 67 13.69 -13.41 -17.95
C GLU A 67 12.80 -14.63 -17.74
N GLN A 68 11.58 -14.55 -18.26
CA GLN A 68 10.60 -15.62 -18.31
C GLN A 68 10.36 -16.02 -19.77
N GLY A 69 10.94 -17.13 -20.19
CA GLY A 69 10.85 -17.57 -21.59
C GLY A 69 11.54 -16.60 -22.57
N SER A 70 10.98 -16.48 -23.78
CA SER A 70 11.63 -15.73 -24.88
C SER A 70 11.31 -14.24 -24.87
N SER A 71 10.15 -13.80 -24.36
CA SER A 71 9.66 -12.42 -24.50
C SER A 71 9.43 -11.69 -23.17
N ASN A 72 9.32 -12.41 -22.05
CA ASN A 72 8.80 -11.83 -20.82
C ASN A 72 9.87 -11.69 -19.73
N ILE A 73 9.56 -10.87 -18.75
CA ILE A 73 10.29 -10.65 -17.50
C ILE A 73 9.30 -10.90 -16.36
N GLY A 74 9.81 -11.45 -15.26
CA GLY A 74 9.08 -11.51 -14.01
C GLY A 74 10.01 -11.38 -12.82
N GLY A 75 9.42 -11.28 -11.65
CA GLY A 75 10.16 -11.19 -10.42
C GLY A 75 9.31 -11.21 -9.18
N GLN A 76 10.00 -11.27 -8.05
CA GLN A 76 9.42 -11.35 -6.72
C GLN A 76 10.24 -10.49 -5.76
N ILE A 77 9.55 -9.82 -4.85
CA ILE A 77 10.14 -9.12 -3.73
C ILE A 77 9.49 -9.62 -2.44
N ASP A 78 10.29 -10.15 -1.54
CA ASP A 78 9.91 -10.58 -0.20
C ASP A 78 10.50 -9.61 0.83
N TYR A 79 9.64 -9.08 1.69
CA TYR A 79 10.00 -8.29 2.85
C TYR A 79 9.56 -9.01 4.12
N THR A 80 10.42 -9.00 5.14
CA THR A 80 10.06 -9.39 6.50
C THR A 80 10.65 -8.40 7.49
N MET A 81 9.94 -8.22 8.60
CA MET A 81 10.36 -7.44 9.76
C MET A 81 9.91 -8.19 11.01
N ASP A 82 10.84 -8.50 11.90
CA ASP A 82 10.57 -9.32 13.08
C ASP A 82 9.83 -8.55 14.17
N ALA A 83 10.13 -7.25 14.35
CA ALA A 83 9.40 -6.40 15.27
C ALA A 83 9.53 -4.91 14.92
N LEU A 84 8.41 -4.18 15.03
CA LEU A 84 8.38 -2.73 15.14
C LEU A 84 8.09 -2.35 16.59
N LYS A 85 8.93 -1.52 17.17
CA LYS A 85 8.77 -1.00 18.53
C LYS A 85 8.70 0.52 18.50
N VAL A 86 7.73 1.08 19.20
CA VAL A 86 7.58 2.54 19.35
C VAL A 86 7.52 2.87 20.84
N GLN A 87 8.45 3.70 21.30
CA GLN A 87 8.66 4.02 22.73
C GLN A 87 8.73 2.76 23.62
N GLY A 88 9.37 1.71 23.11
CA GLY A 88 9.50 0.41 23.80
C GLY A 88 8.27 -0.52 23.69
N ASN A 89 7.13 -0.05 23.20
CA ASN A 89 5.96 -0.89 22.96
C ASN A 89 6.11 -1.66 21.65
N ASP A 90 5.93 -2.97 21.68
CA ASP A 90 6.01 -3.84 20.49
C ASP A 90 4.69 -3.79 19.71
N PHE A 91 4.71 -3.24 18.50
CA PHE A 91 3.56 -3.15 17.59
C PHE A 91 3.39 -4.39 16.71
N GLY A 92 4.38 -5.29 16.67
CA GLY A 92 4.33 -6.54 15.94
C GLY A 92 5.31 -6.65 14.78
N ALA A 93 5.14 -7.73 14.03
CA ALA A 93 5.93 -8.15 12.89
C ALA A 93 5.18 -7.92 11.57
N GLY A 94 5.93 -7.72 10.49
CA GLY A 94 5.38 -7.50 9.15
C GLY A 94 5.98 -8.46 8.12
N LYS A 95 5.17 -8.90 7.17
CA LYS A 95 5.63 -9.65 5.99
C LYS A 95 4.91 -9.16 4.74
N LEU A 96 5.62 -9.03 3.63
CA LEU A 96 5.05 -8.74 2.32
C LEU A 96 5.76 -9.58 1.26
N THR A 97 5.02 -10.35 0.48
CA THR A 97 5.50 -10.96 -0.76
C THR A 97 4.76 -10.35 -1.93
N LEU A 98 5.50 -9.70 -2.82
CA LEU A 98 5.03 -9.10 -4.07
C LEU A 98 5.59 -9.92 -5.23
N LYS A 99 4.77 -10.30 -6.21
CA LYS A 99 5.23 -10.99 -7.42
C LYS A 99 4.62 -10.36 -8.67
N ILE A 100 5.44 -10.21 -9.69
CA ILE A 100 5.05 -9.75 -11.02
C ILE A 100 5.48 -10.81 -12.04
N ASP A 101 4.59 -11.19 -12.95
CA ASP A 101 4.89 -12.13 -14.04
C ASP A 101 4.41 -11.56 -15.38
N ASN A 102 4.92 -12.14 -16.47
CA ASN A 102 4.46 -11.87 -17.84
C ASN A 102 4.56 -10.40 -18.28
N VAL A 103 5.56 -9.66 -17.78
CA VAL A 103 5.85 -8.32 -18.30
C VAL A 103 6.60 -8.46 -19.62
N ASP A 104 6.11 -7.88 -20.71
CA ASP A 104 6.84 -7.91 -21.99
C ASP A 104 8.16 -7.13 -21.85
N GLY A 105 9.28 -7.78 -22.14
CA GLY A 105 10.60 -7.23 -21.88
C GLY A 105 10.96 -6.04 -22.77
N LYS A 106 10.47 -6.04 -24.02
CA LYS A 106 10.64 -4.89 -24.91
C LYS A 106 9.80 -3.70 -24.43
N ALA A 107 8.55 -3.96 -24.05
CA ALA A 107 7.66 -2.94 -23.51
C ALA A 107 8.20 -2.34 -22.21
N LEU A 108 8.80 -3.16 -21.33
CA LEU A 108 9.45 -2.68 -20.12
C LEU A 108 10.65 -1.78 -20.44
N LYS A 109 11.46 -2.13 -21.44
CA LYS A 109 12.57 -1.28 -21.91
C LYS A 109 12.05 0.06 -22.45
N ASP A 110 11.07 0.00 -23.36
CA ASP A 110 10.47 1.19 -23.97
C ASP A 110 9.85 2.09 -22.88
N PHE A 111 9.19 1.50 -21.88
CA PHE A 111 8.65 2.18 -20.70
C PHE A 111 9.75 2.86 -19.91
N SER A 112 10.82 2.13 -19.56
CA SER A 112 11.94 2.67 -18.78
C SER A 112 12.62 3.85 -19.49
N ASP A 113 12.83 3.75 -20.81
CA ASP A 113 13.40 4.83 -21.62
C ASP A 113 12.47 6.05 -21.73
N SER A 114 11.16 5.81 -21.83
CA SER A 114 10.13 6.84 -21.80
C SER A 114 10.11 7.55 -20.44
N TYR A 115 10.13 6.77 -19.36
CA TYR A 115 10.09 7.27 -17.99
C TYR A 115 11.30 8.14 -17.69
N ASN A 116 12.51 7.62 -17.92
CA ASN A 116 13.74 8.34 -17.63
C ASN A 116 13.85 9.66 -18.40
N ARG A 117 13.44 9.70 -19.68
CA ARG A 117 13.42 10.95 -20.45
C ARG A 117 12.44 11.97 -19.88
N GLN A 118 11.25 11.54 -19.49
CA GLN A 118 10.22 12.43 -18.95
C GLN A 118 10.60 12.95 -17.56
N THR A 119 11.10 12.08 -16.67
CA THR A 119 11.61 12.49 -15.35
C THR A 119 12.79 13.46 -15.48
N MET A 120 13.72 13.23 -16.41
CA MET A 120 14.80 14.18 -16.66
C MET A 120 14.31 15.53 -17.19
N ALA A 121 13.22 15.56 -17.98
CA ALA A 121 12.60 16.80 -18.44
C ALA A 121 11.88 17.54 -17.30
N LEU A 122 11.23 16.81 -16.39
CA LEU A 122 10.62 17.36 -15.17
C LEU A 122 11.69 17.97 -14.24
N LEU A 123 12.78 17.24 -13.97
CA LEU A 123 13.87 17.73 -13.12
C LEU A 123 14.54 19.00 -13.69
N GLN A 124 14.60 19.13 -15.01
CA GLN A 124 15.13 20.33 -15.67
C GLN A 124 14.21 21.56 -15.57
N GLN A 125 12.91 21.37 -15.33
CA GLN A 125 11.97 22.47 -15.09
C GLN A 125 12.14 23.09 -13.69
N GLY A 126 12.88 22.42 -12.78
CA GLY A 126 13.28 22.95 -11.46
C GLY A 126 12.26 22.72 -10.33
N GLU A 127 12.66 23.04 -9.10
CA GLU A 127 11.87 22.87 -7.86
C GLU A 127 10.63 23.80 -7.75
N ASN A 128 10.46 24.72 -8.70
CA ASN A 128 9.33 25.68 -8.73
C ASN A 128 8.19 25.23 -9.67
N LEU A 129 8.15 23.94 -10.01
CA LEU A 129 7.03 23.38 -10.76
C LEU A 129 5.77 23.50 -9.92
N ASP A 130 4.77 24.19 -10.46
CA ASP A 130 3.46 24.28 -9.85
C ASP A 130 2.95 22.85 -9.55
N PRO A 131 2.50 22.55 -8.32
CA PRO A 131 1.99 21.24 -7.95
C PRO A 131 0.90 20.72 -8.91
N ASP A 132 0.03 21.61 -9.41
CA ASP A 132 -1.06 21.23 -10.32
C ASP A 132 -0.50 20.82 -11.69
N VAL A 133 0.54 21.52 -12.16
CA VAL A 133 1.23 21.17 -13.42
C VAL A 133 1.99 19.86 -13.28
N TYR A 134 2.63 19.63 -12.13
CA TYR A 134 3.31 18.38 -11.84
C TYR A 134 2.33 17.20 -11.80
N GLU A 135 1.17 17.37 -11.17
CA GLU A 135 0.13 16.35 -11.10
C GLU A 135 -0.44 16.03 -12.48
N GLN A 136 -0.73 17.06 -13.29
CA GLN A 136 -1.18 16.87 -14.68
C GLN A 136 -0.15 16.11 -15.51
N GLN A 137 1.12 16.53 -15.49
CA GLN A 137 2.18 15.88 -16.27
C GLN A 137 2.42 14.43 -15.81
N THR A 138 2.34 14.17 -14.51
CA THR A 138 2.45 12.81 -13.95
C THR A 138 1.27 11.93 -14.40
N SER A 139 0.06 12.50 -14.40
CA SER A 139 -1.15 11.80 -14.85
C SER A 139 -1.10 11.46 -16.34
N GLU A 140 -0.70 12.40 -17.20
CA GLU A 140 -0.52 12.18 -18.63
C GLU A 140 0.56 11.12 -18.92
N MET A 141 1.67 11.19 -18.19
CA MET A 141 2.75 10.21 -18.27
C MET A 141 2.24 8.81 -17.95
N LEU A 142 1.45 8.64 -16.90
CA LEU A 142 0.87 7.36 -16.53
C LEU A 142 -0.10 6.86 -17.60
N GLN A 143 -1.03 7.71 -18.07
CA GLN A 143 -2.01 7.34 -19.10
C GLN A 143 -1.34 6.90 -20.41
N LYS A 144 -0.26 7.58 -20.81
CA LYS A 144 0.48 7.25 -22.03
C LYS A 144 1.27 5.95 -21.91
N ASN A 145 1.88 5.71 -20.76
CA ASN A 145 2.83 4.61 -20.58
C ASN A 145 2.18 3.33 -20.04
N LEU A 146 1.05 3.40 -19.33
CA LEU A 146 0.38 2.23 -18.76
C LEU A 146 -0.03 1.19 -19.82
N PRO A 147 -0.66 1.54 -20.96
CA PRO A 147 -1.00 0.56 -21.99
C PRO A 147 0.22 -0.20 -22.53
N MET A 148 1.40 0.43 -22.51
CA MET A 148 2.64 -0.21 -22.94
C MET A 148 2.99 -1.40 -22.04
N LEU A 149 2.88 -1.24 -20.72
CA LEU A 149 3.18 -2.30 -19.75
C LEU A 149 2.21 -3.48 -19.83
N LEU A 150 1.01 -3.28 -20.39
CA LEU A 150 -0.02 -4.32 -20.51
C LEU A 150 0.19 -5.27 -21.69
N LYS A 151 1.10 -4.98 -22.63
CA LYS A 151 1.33 -5.78 -23.85
C LYS A 151 1.59 -7.27 -23.61
N GLY A 152 2.23 -7.58 -22.49
CA GLY A 152 2.57 -8.95 -22.08
C GLY A 152 1.44 -9.71 -21.37
N ASN A 153 0.28 -9.08 -21.14
CA ASN A 153 -0.77 -9.56 -20.23
C ASN A 153 -0.19 -9.84 -18.82
N PRO A 154 0.41 -8.83 -18.17
CA PRO A 154 1.11 -9.02 -16.91
C PRO A 154 0.15 -9.47 -15.80
N SER A 155 0.70 -10.13 -14.80
CA SER A 155 0.01 -10.40 -13.54
C SER A 155 0.79 -9.86 -12.36
N LEU A 156 0.06 -9.39 -11.35
CA LEU A 156 0.57 -8.87 -10.09
C LEU A 156 -0.08 -9.66 -8.96
N SER A 157 0.70 -10.12 -7.99
CA SER A 157 0.15 -10.75 -6.79
C SER A 157 0.83 -10.24 -5.51
N ILE A 158 0.05 -10.16 -4.46
CA ILE A 158 0.47 -9.92 -3.08
C ILE A 158 0.01 -11.12 -2.27
N ALA A 159 0.93 -11.94 -1.77
CA ALA A 159 0.57 -13.16 -1.06
C ALA A 159 1.69 -13.67 -0.12
N PRO A 160 1.66 -13.36 1.18
CA PRO A 160 0.76 -12.45 1.87
C PRO A 160 1.36 -11.03 2.03
N LEU A 161 0.50 -10.04 2.21
CA LEU A 161 0.78 -8.91 3.10
C LEU A 161 0.22 -9.27 4.48
N SER A 162 1.08 -9.34 5.49
CA SER A 162 0.70 -9.74 6.85
C SER A 162 1.23 -8.75 7.88
N TRP A 163 0.41 -8.47 8.88
CA TRP A 163 0.82 -7.83 10.12
C TRP A 163 0.42 -8.73 11.29
N LYS A 164 1.36 -9.00 12.20
CA LYS A 164 1.15 -9.90 13.33
C LYS A 164 1.54 -9.26 14.63
N ASN A 165 0.68 -9.32 15.63
CA ASN A 165 1.01 -8.94 17.00
C ASN A 165 0.69 -10.09 17.98
N SER A 166 0.75 -9.81 19.28
CA SER A 166 0.47 -10.76 20.36
C SER A 166 -0.96 -11.31 20.38
N LYS A 167 -1.90 -10.68 19.67
CA LYS A 167 -3.34 -11.02 19.67
C LYS A 167 -3.84 -11.62 18.36
N GLY A 168 -3.01 -11.69 17.32
CA GLY A 168 -3.39 -12.31 16.06
C GLY A 168 -2.58 -11.81 14.86
N GLU A 169 -2.99 -12.23 13.69
CA GLU A 169 -2.35 -11.91 12.41
C GLU A 169 -3.43 -11.49 11.41
N SER A 170 -3.28 -10.28 10.86
CA SER A 170 -4.11 -9.78 9.77
C SER A 170 -3.39 -10.07 8.46
N ILE A 171 -4.15 -10.54 7.47
CA ILE A 171 -3.61 -10.98 6.18
C ILE A 171 -4.42 -10.33 5.07
N PHE A 172 -3.71 -9.77 4.10
CA PHE A 172 -4.23 -9.31 2.84
C PHE A 172 -3.57 -10.08 1.69
N THR A 173 -4.39 -10.50 0.73
CA THR A 173 -3.92 -11.07 -0.54
C THR A 173 -4.57 -10.37 -1.71
N LEU A 174 -3.82 -10.24 -2.81
CA LEU A 174 -4.28 -9.69 -4.08
C LEU A 174 -3.74 -10.56 -5.21
N ASP A 175 -4.59 -10.90 -6.17
CA ASP A 175 -4.20 -11.53 -7.42
C ASP A 175 -4.86 -10.77 -8.57
N LEU A 176 -4.07 -10.04 -9.34
CA LEU A 176 -4.48 -9.24 -10.48
C LEU A 176 -3.90 -9.85 -11.75
N ALA A 177 -4.77 -10.21 -12.70
CA ALA A 177 -4.38 -10.58 -14.05
C ALA A 177 -4.89 -9.51 -15.02
N MET A 178 -3.97 -8.97 -15.83
CA MET A 178 -4.28 -7.91 -16.78
C MET A 178 -4.24 -8.42 -18.22
N THR A 179 -4.81 -7.63 -19.11
CA THR A 179 -4.87 -7.87 -20.56
C THR A 179 -4.42 -6.64 -21.30
N ASP A 180 -3.82 -6.84 -22.47
CA ASP A 180 -3.48 -5.78 -23.41
C ASP A 180 -4.76 -5.19 -24.04
N PRO A 181 -5.18 -3.95 -23.67
CA PRO A 181 -6.40 -3.35 -24.18
C PRO A 181 -6.31 -3.02 -25.68
N SER A 182 -5.10 -2.93 -26.26
CA SER A 182 -4.95 -2.69 -27.70
C SER A 182 -5.42 -3.87 -28.56
N LYS A 183 -5.63 -5.05 -27.96
CA LYS A 183 -6.18 -6.24 -28.61
C LYS A 183 -7.70 -6.33 -28.50
N ALA A 184 -8.35 -5.35 -27.86
CA ALA A 184 -9.81 -5.31 -27.79
C ALA A 184 -10.43 -5.11 -29.18
N ALA A 185 -11.59 -5.74 -29.41
CA ALA A 185 -12.28 -5.67 -30.70
C ALA A 185 -12.80 -4.26 -31.05
N SER A 186 -13.03 -3.43 -30.03
CA SER A 186 -13.55 -2.07 -30.17
C SER A 186 -12.83 -1.13 -29.19
N PRO A 187 -12.60 0.14 -29.57
CA PRO A 187 -12.13 1.16 -28.64
C PRO A 187 -13.10 1.30 -27.46
N ALA A 188 -12.57 1.42 -26.25
CA ALA A 188 -13.39 1.72 -25.09
C ALA A 188 -14.00 3.12 -25.21
N GLN A 189 -15.30 3.22 -24.90
CA GLN A 189 -16.09 4.45 -24.98
C GLN A 189 -16.40 5.02 -23.60
N SER A 190 -16.05 4.30 -22.53
CA SER A 190 -16.28 4.70 -21.14
C SER A 190 -15.19 4.14 -20.21
N PRO A 191 -15.00 4.72 -19.00
CA PRO A 191 -14.01 4.25 -18.04
C PRO A 191 -14.22 2.78 -17.60
N ASP A 192 -15.47 2.34 -17.43
CA ASP A 192 -15.80 0.96 -17.09
C ASP A 192 -15.40 -0.02 -18.20
N GLN A 193 -15.55 0.37 -19.47
CA GLN A 193 -15.08 -0.43 -20.60
C GLN A 193 -13.55 -0.51 -20.66
N LEU A 194 -12.83 0.57 -20.33
CA LEU A 194 -11.37 0.54 -20.23
C LEU A 194 -10.90 -0.44 -19.16
N ILE A 195 -11.52 -0.41 -17.97
CA ILE A 195 -11.22 -1.36 -16.89
C ILE A 195 -11.53 -2.79 -17.35
N ALA A 196 -12.69 -3.02 -17.97
CA ALA A 196 -13.08 -4.34 -18.44
C ALA A 196 -12.14 -4.90 -19.53
N GLN A 197 -11.53 -4.04 -20.35
CA GLN A 197 -10.56 -4.43 -21.38
C GLN A 197 -9.14 -4.64 -20.81
N ALA A 198 -8.77 -3.93 -19.74
CA ALA A 198 -7.44 -3.99 -19.15
C ALA A 198 -7.30 -5.02 -18.01
N VAL A 199 -8.39 -5.33 -17.30
CA VAL A 199 -8.41 -6.26 -16.17
C VAL A 199 -9.16 -7.52 -16.56
N LYS A 200 -8.42 -8.63 -16.66
CA LYS A 200 -9.00 -9.95 -16.89
C LYS A 200 -9.62 -10.52 -15.61
N LYS A 201 -8.89 -10.38 -14.50
CA LYS A 201 -9.28 -10.93 -13.20
C LYS A 201 -8.68 -10.12 -12.07
N LEU A 202 -9.44 -9.91 -11.00
CA LEU A 202 -8.94 -9.37 -9.74
C LEU A 202 -9.57 -10.14 -8.57
N ASP A 203 -8.73 -10.81 -7.78
CA ASP A 203 -9.13 -11.37 -6.49
C ASP A 203 -8.48 -10.57 -5.36
N LEU A 204 -9.25 -10.24 -4.33
CA LEU A 204 -8.75 -9.68 -3.09
C LEU A 204 -9.32 -10.48 -1.92
N SER A 205 -8.50 -10.72 -0.91
CA SER A 205 -8.95 -11.24 0.38
C SER A 205 -8.30 -10.46 1.50
N LEU A 206 -9.10 -10.06 2.48
CA LEU A 206 -8.67 -9.40 3.69
C LEU A 206 -9.23 -10.16 4.88
N THR A 207 -8.39 -10.39 5.89
CA THR A 207 -8.76 -10.98 7.17
C THR A 207 -8.10 -10.19 8.28
N ILE A 208 -8.89 -9.67 9.22
CA ILE A 208 -8.45 -8.87 10.35
C ILE A 208 -9.11 -9.42 11.62
N PRO A 209 -8.37 -10.10 12.51
CA PRO A 209 -8.87 -10.41 13.85
C PRO A 209 -9.10 -9.11 14.64
N GLU A 210 -10.29 -8.93 15.22
CA GLU A 210 -10.61 -7.71 15.98
C GLU A 210 -9.66 -7.52 17.16
N ALA A 211 -9.33 -8.60 17.87
CA ALA A 211 -8.39 -8.55 18.99
C ALA A 211 -7.02 -8.03 18.57
N MET A 212 -6.57 -8.39 17.36
CA MET A 212 -5.32 -7.89 16.78
C MET A 212 -5.42 -6.40 16.48
N ALA A 213 -6.48 -5.95 15.81
CA ALA A 213 -6.70 -4.53 15.51
C ALA A 213 -6.83 -3.69 16.79
N THR A 214 -7.56 -4.18 17.79
CA THR A 214 -7.72 -3.52 19.09
C THR A 214 -6.39 -3.36 19.80
N GLU A 215 -5.51 -4.36 19.77
CA GLU A 215 -4.17 -4.26 20.38
C GLU A 215 -3.33 -3.14 19.75
N VAL A 216 -3.36 -2.98 18.42
CA VAL A 216 -2.65 -1.89 17.74
C VAL A 216 -3.23 -0.54 18.14
N THR A 217 -4.55 -0.39 18.07
CA THR A 217 -5.23 0.87 18.43
C THR A 217 -5.02 1.23 19.91
N ALA A 218 -5.04 0.24 20.81
CA ALA A 218 -4.80 0.45 22.24
C ALA A 218 -3.36 0.92 22.49
N LYS A 219 -2.37 0.32 21.81
CA LYS A 219 -0.97 0.78 21.89
C LYS A 219 -0.81 2.19 21.37
N THR A 220 -1.49 2.56 20.29
CA THR A 220 -1.49 3.94 19.80
C THR A 220 -2.08 4.90 20.84
N ALA A 221 -3.19 4.56 21.48
CA ALA A 221 -3.78 5.35 22.56
C ALA A 221 -2.85 5.46 23.79
N LEU A 222 -2.15 4.38 24.16
CA LEU A 222 -1.13 4.42 25.22
C LEU A 222 -0.02 5.44 24.90
N LEU A 223 0.44 5.50 23.65
CA LEU A 223 1.43 6.49 23.21
C LEU A 223 0.90 7.93 23.25
N GLN A 224 -0.41 8.13 23.18
CA GLN A 224 -1.08 9.43 23.33
C GLN A 224 -1.28 9.83 24.80
N GLY A 225 -0.86 8.99 25.76
CA GLY A 225 -0.91 9.28 27.19
C GLY A 225 -2.14 8.73 27.91
N TYR A 226 -3.00 7.95 27.25
CA TYR A 226 -4.09 7.24 27.93
C TYR A 226 -3.52 6.16 28.86
N ASN A 227 -4.20 5.88 29.96
CA ASN A 227 -3.90 4.70 30.77
C ASN A 227 -4.36 3.42 30.05
N ALA A 228 -3.87 2.26 30.49
CA ALA A 228 -4.11 0.98 29.81
C ALA A 228 -5.59 0.58 29.74
N GLU A 229 -6.38 0.87 30.76
CA GLU A 229 -7.79 0.49 30.81
C GLU A 229 -8.61 1.33 29.83
N ASP A 230 -8.43 2.65 29.86
CA ASP A 230 -9.10 3.57 28.94
C ASP A 230 -8.66 3.35 27.49
N ALA A 231 -7.36 3.13 27.26
CA ALA A 231 -6.82 2.83 25.93
C ALA A 231 -7.46 1.57 25.33
N GLN A 232 -7.59 0.50 26.13
CA GLN A 232 -8.21 -0.75 25.67
C GLN A 232 -9.69 -0.57 25.36
N LYS A 233 -10.43 0.14 26.23
CA LYS A 233 -11.86 0.40 26.04
C LYS A 233 -12.12 1.25 24.80
N LEU A 234 -11.35 2.33 24.64
CA LEU A 234 -11.42 3.22 23.48
C LEU A 234 -11.12 2.45 22.19
N ALA A 235 -10.05 1.65 22.19
CA ALA A 235 -9.65 0.85 21.04
C ALA A 235 -10.72 -0.17 20.65
N GLN A 236 -11.34 -0.83 21.63
CA GLN A 236 -12.42 -1.79 21.38
C GLN A 236 -13.62 -1.10 20.72
N GLN A 237 -14.04 0.07 21.22
CA GLN A 237 -15.13 0.84 20.66
C GLN A 237 -14.84 1.31 19.23
N GLN A 238 -13.62 1.80 18.97
CA GLN A 238 -13.22 2.25 17.63
C GLN A 238 -13.21 1.08 16.62
N VAL A 239 -12.62 -0.05 16.98
CA VAL A 239 -12.57 -1.24 16.10
C VAL A 239 -13.98 -1.78 15.83
N GLN A 240 -14.83 -1.85 16.85
CA GLN A 240 -16.23 -2.25 16.68
C GLN A 240 -17.01 -1.27 15.80
N GLY A 241 -16.80 0.03 15.97
CA GLY A 241 -17.41 1.06 15.13
C GLY A 241 -17.02 0.93 13.66
N LEU A 242 -15.73 0.74 13.38
CA LEU A 242 -15.22 0.51 12.01
C LEU A 242 -15.74 -0.80 11.43
N ALA A 243 -15.79 -1.87 12.22
CA ALA A 243 -16.35 -3.15 11.80
C ALA A 243 -17.83 -3.01 11.42
N ALA A 244 -18.62 -2.35 12.28
CA ALA A 244 -20.04 -2.10 12.05
C ALA A 244 -20.26 -1.23 10.79
N MET A 245 -19.44 -0.20 10.58
CA MET A 245 -19.49 0.62 9.38
C MET A 245 -19.17 -0.19 8.12
N GLY A 246 -18.13 -1.03 8.17
CA GLY A 246 -17.78 -1.94 7.07
C GLY A 246 -18.91 -2.91 6.71
N GLN A 247 -19.62 -3.44 7.70
CA GLN A 247 -20.81 -4.26 7.49
C GLN A 247 -22.00 -3.47 6.94
N MET A 248 -22.23 -2.26 7.45
CA MET A 248 -23.32 -1.38 7.01
C MET A 248 -23.19 -1.05 5.52
N PHE A 249 -21.98 -0.76 5.05
CA PHE A 249 -21.67 -0.56 3.63
C PHE A 249 -21.43 -1.86 2.84
N LYS A 250 -21.62 -3.03 3.48
CA LYS A 250 -21.44 -4.37 2.89
C LYS A 250 -20.02 -4.63 2.35
N LEU A 251 -19.02 -3.88 2.81
CA LEU A 251 -17.62 -4.00 2.43
C LEU A 251 -16.93 -5.18 3.14
N THR A 252 -17.39 -5.47 4.35
CA THR A 252 -16.84 -6.54 5.18
C THR A 252 -17.94 -7.43 5.73
N THR A 253 -17.56 -8.66 6.04
CA THR A 253 -18.31 -9.58 6.89
C THR A 253 -17.62 -9.67 8.24
N GLN A 254 -18.36 -10.05 9.27
CA GLN A 254 -17.79 -10.28 10.60
C GLN A 254 -18.31 -11.62 11.09
N LYS A 255 -17.37 -12.50 11.47
CA LYS A 255 -17.70 -13.80 12.03
C LYS A 255 -16.65 -14.18 13.05
N ASP A 256 -17.08 -14.64 14.22
CA ASP A 256 -16.20 -15.16 15.27
C ASP A 256 -15.07 -14.19 15.68
N GLY A 257 -15.35 -12.88 15.73
CA GLY A 257 -14.37 -11.85 16.10
C GLY A 257 -13.35 -11.53 14.99
N VAL A 258 -13.65 -11.90 13.75
CA VAL A 258 -12.82 -11.65 12.57
C VAL A 258 -13.61 -10.83 11.56
N ILE A 259 -13.05 -9.69 11.16
CA ILE A 259 -13.50 -8.87 10.05
C ILE A 259 -12.86 -9.43 8.78
N ALA A 260 -13.66 -9.78 7.78
CA ALA A 260 -13.18 -10.35 6.54
C ALA A 260 -13.79 -9.63 5.33
N SER A 261 -13.05 -9.54 4.24
CA SER A 261 -13.56 -9.07 2.95
C SER A 261 -13.04 -9.96 1.83
N GLN A 262 -13.92 -10.35 0.93
CA GLN A 262 -13.57 -11.08 -0.29
C GLN A 262 -14.13 -10.31 -1.48
N PHE A 263 -13.27 -10.04 -2.44
CA PHE A 263 -13.66 -9.42 -3.71
C PHE A 263 -13.15 -10.30 -4.83
N HIS A 264 -14.02 -10.58 -5.79
CA HIS A 264 -13.68 -11.25 -7.02
C HIS A 264 -14.27 -10.48 -8.20
N TYR A 265 -13.45 -10.22 -9.21
CA TYR A 265 -13.88 -9.66 -10.47
C TYR A 265 -13.34 -10.52 -11.62
N ALA A 266 -14.24 -10.93 -12.51
CA ALA A 266 -13.94 -11.57 -13.78
C ALA A 266 -15.17 -11.44 -14.70
N ASP A 267 -14.94 -11.45 -16.01
CA ASP A 267 -16.03 -11.49 -17.01
C ASP A 267 -17.10 -10.40 -16.82
N ASN A 268 -16.67 -9.19 -16.45
CA ASN A 268 -17.53 -8.02 -16.16
C ASN A 268 -18.51 -8.21 -14.98
N GLN A 269 -18.30 -9.23 -14.15
CA GLN A 269 -19.04 -9.50 -12.92
C GLN A 269 -18.14 -9.25 -11.70
N VAL A 270 -18.68 -8.54 -10.73
CA VAL A 270 -18.11 -8.37 -9.39
C VAL A 270 -18.84 -9.31 -8.43
N ASP A 271 -18.11 -9.94 -7.53
CA ASP A 271 -18.61 -10.65 -6.37
C ASP A 271 -17.92 -10.06 -5.13
N LEU A 272 -18.67 -9.33 -4.31
CA LEU A 272 -18.21 -8.75 -3.05
C LEU A 272 -18.89 -9.48 -1.89
N ASN A 273 -18.11 -10.23 -1.13
CA ASN A 273 -18.58 -10.99 0.04
C ASN A 273 -19.75 -11.95 -0.29
N GLY A 274 -19.77 -12.54 -1.49
CA GLY A 274 -20.85 -13.40 -1.98
C GLY A 274 -21.98 -12.65 -2.71
N ASN A 275 -21.95 -11.32 -2.73
CA ASN A 275 -22.94 -10.51 -3.42
C ASN A 275 -22.47 -10.18 -4.85
N LYS A 276 -23.13 -10.79 -5.83
CA LYS A 276 -22.82 -10.59 -7.25
C LYS A 276 -23.52 -9.37 -7.82
N MET A 277 -22.79 -8.57 -8.59
CA MET A 277 -23.28 -7.40 -9.32
C MET A 277 -22.45 -7.16 -10.58
N SER A 278 -22.93 -6.30 -11.48
CA SER A 278 -22.12 -5.83 -12.61
C SER A 278 -21.05 -4.83 -12.16
N LEU A 279 -19.99 -4.68 -12.96
CA LEU A 279 -18.97 -3.65 -12.73
C LEU A 279 -19.57 -2.24 -12.65
N GLN A 280 -20.58 -1.95 -13.46
CA GLN A 280 -21.26 -0.66 -13.49
C GLN A 280 -22.05 -0.38 -12.20
N GLU A 281 -22.79 -1.37 -11.69
CA GLU A 281 -23.49 -1.27 -10.41
C GLU A 281 -22.50 -1.12 -9.24
N PHE A 282 -21.37 -1.81 -9.30
CA PHE A 282 -20.32 -1.65 -8.30
C PHE A 282 -19.76 -0.23 -8.32
N ILE A 283 -19.27 0.26 -9.46
CA ILE A 283 -18.74 1.63 -9.59
C ILE A 283 -19.79 2.68 -9.18
N GLY A 284 -21.05 2.50 -9.61
CA GLY A 284 -22.15 3.40 -9.27
C GLY A 284 -22.42 3.51 -7.76
N GLN A 285 -22.29 2.41 -7.01
CA GLN A 285 -22.44 2.43 -5.55
C GLN A 285 -21.36 3.27 -4.85
N PHE A 286 -20.13 3.31 -5.37
CA PHE A 286 -19.02 4.06 -4.76
C PHE A 286 -18.86 5.47 -5.31
N ALA A 287 -19.27 5.74 -6.55
CA ALA A 287 -19.36 7.09 -7.09
C ALA A 287 -20.30 7.98 -6.25
N MET A 288 -21.36 7.38 -5.69
CA MET A 288 -22.29 8.04 -4.75
C MET A 288 -21.66 8.32 -3.37
N LEU A 289 -20.67 7.52 -2.95
CA LEU A 289 -19.96 7.70 -1.67
C LEU A 289 -18.79 8.69 -1.78
N GLY A 290 -18.23 8.86 -2.98
CA GLY A 290 -17.14 9.80 -3.29
C GLY A 290 -17.60 11.14 -3.84
N ALA A 291 -18.90 11.32 -4.09
CA ALA A 291 -19.45 12.65 -4.33
C ALA A 291 -19.21 13.50 -3.06
N PRO A 292 -18.62 14.71 -3.17
CA PRO A 292 -18.63 15.63 -2.04
C PRO A 292 -20.09 15.75 -1.59
N ALA A 293 -20.32 15.58 -0.28
CA ALA A 293 -21.62 15.89 0.29
C ALA A 293 -21.93 17.33 -0.14
N GLU A 294 -22.93 17.52 -1.00
CA GLU A 294 -23.46 18.85 -1.29
C GLU A 294 -23.85 19.47 0.05
N ASP A 295 -23.10 20.51 0.43
CA ASP A 295 -23.37 21.47 1.50
C ASP A 295 -24.10 20.90 2.72
N ALA A 296 -23.43 20.01 3.47
CA ALA A 296 -23.67 19.99 4.90
C ALA A 296 -22.90 21.19 5.48
N GLU A 297 -23.59 22.29 5.75
CA GLU A 297 -23.05 23.41 6.52
C GLU A 297 -22.24 22.85 7.69
N PRO A 298 -20.97 23.26 7.89
CA PRO A 298 -20.20 22.81 9.03
C PRO A 298 -20.97 23.18 10.29
N ALA A 299 -21.36 22.15 11.06
CA ALA A 299 -21.82 22.35 12.41
C ALA A 299 -20.75 23.18 13.12
N GLN A 300 -21.10 24.41 13.48
CA GLN A 300 -20.23 25.31 14.23
C GLN A 300 -19.67 24.55 15.43
N GLU A 301 -18.37 24.27 15.39
CA GLU A 301 -17.62 23.89 16.58
C GLU A 301 -17.87 24.99 17.61
N ALA A 302 -18.52 24.63 18.71
CA ALA A 302 -18.69 25.53 19.83
C ALA A 302 -17.29 25.91 20.34
N GLU A 303 -16.90 27.16 20.11
CA GLU A 303 -15.67 27.73 20.64
C GLU A 303 -15.60 27.49 22.17
N PRO A 304 -14.48 26.99 22.69
CA PRO A 304 -14.29 26.90 24.14
C PRO A 304 -14.23 28.32 24.71
N ALA A 305 -15.13 28.62 25.65
CA ALA A 305 -15.17 29.90 26.35
C ALA A 305 -13.81 30.20 27.03
N PRO A 306 -13.31 31.44 26.94
CA PRO A 306 -12.04 31.81 27.57
C PRO A 306 -12.15 31.76 29.10
N ALA A 307 -11.15 31.14 29.73
CA ALA A 307 -11.06 31.02 31.18
C ALA A 307 -10.96 32.42 31.85
N PRO A 308 -11.63 32.64 32.99
CA PRO A 308 -11.58 33.93 33.69
C PRO A 308 -10.19 34.17 34.28
N ALA A 309 -9.66 35.36 34.03
CA ALA A 309 -8.42 35.84 34.62
C ALA A 309 -8.52 35.89 36.16
N GLN A 310 -7.49 35.37 36.83
CA GLN A 310 -7.16 35.71 38.22
C GLN A 310 -5.77 36.32 38.25
#